data_AF-A0A9D8SME5-F1
#
_entry.id   AF-A0A9D8SME5-F1
#
_cell.length_a   1.000
_cell.length_b   1.000
_cell.length_c   1.000
_cell.angle_alpha   90.00
_cell.angle_beta   90.00
_cell.angle_gamma   90.00
#
_symmetry.space_group_name_H-M   'P 1'
#
loop_
_entity.id
_entity.type
_entity.pdbx_description
1 polymer ?
#
loop_
_entity_poly.entity_id
_entity_poly.type
_entity_poly.pdbx_seq_one_letter_code
_entity_poly.pdbx_strand_id
1 'polypeptide(L)'
;MTKQPKNLTDVYELMENSEGEVMALIFADDTAPQNATFYLNEKEKRIELTRAQNNIVFIDGLQPESIQKIKKLTNLYVCEIKYNKDKDAENEIQYVYAANKKEPVAEDKPTPPAQNITDKAKKAREKILKKPAPQE
;
A
#
# COMPACT_ATOMS: atom_id res chain seq x y z
N MET A 1 12.71 25.64 17.50
CA MET A 1 11.99 24.35 17.44
C MET A 1 10.59 24.60 16.90
N THR A 2 10.39 24.41 15.59
CA THR A 2 9.08 24.54 14.96
C THR A 2 8.69 23.17 14.42
N LYS A 3 7.72 22.56 15.10
CA LYS A 3 7.16 21.26 14.75
C LYS A 3 6.45 21.40 13.41
N GLN A 4 6.92 20.64 12.43
CA GLN A 4 6.21 20.28 11.20
C GLN A 4 4.81 19.73 11.55
N PRO A 5 3.82 19.86 10.65
CA PRO A 5 2.48 19.41 10.94
C PRO A 5 2.48 17.92 11.29
N LYS A 6 1.88 17.58 12.43
CA LYS A 6 1.86 16.22 12.98
C LYS A 6 0.72 15.35 12.40
N ASN A 7 -0.15 15.94 11.57
CA ASN A 7 -1.19 15.36 10.72
C ASN A 7 -2.03 16.52 10.13
N LEU A 8 -2.01 16.71 8.81
CA LEU A 8 -2.92 17.62 8.09
C LEU A 8 -3.13 17.01 6.70
N THR A 9 -3.95 15.94 6.63
CA THR A 9 -4.33 15.18 5.42
C THR A 9 -3.19 15.07 4.41
N ASP A 10 -2.43 13.98 4.49
CA ASP A 10 -1.20 13.70 3.74
C ASP A 10 -1.34 13.82 2.20
N VAL A 11 -2.55 14.01 1.69
CA VAL A 11 -2.85 14.34 0.30
C VAL A 11 -3.24 15.80 0.15
N TYR A 12 -2.48 16.46 -0.71
CA TYR A 12 -2.72 17.83 -1.16
C TYR A 12 -3.84 17.88 -2.20
N GLU A 13 -3.81 17.01 -3.22
CA GLU A 13 -4.82 16.98 -4.28
C GLU A 13 -4.85 15.62 -5.00
N LEU A 14 -6.04 15.17 -5.44
CA LEU A 14 -6.20 14.12 -6.44
C LEU A 14 -6.60 14.77 -7.76
N MET A 15 -5.78 14.57 -8.77
CA MET A 15 -5.92 15.21 -10.08
C MET A 15 -6.03 14.15 -11.17
N GLU A 16 -6.51 14.57 -12.33
CA GLU A 16 -6.49 13.76 -13.55
C GLU A 16 -5.68 14.51 -14.60
N ASN A 17 -4.72 13.82 -15.22
CA ASN A 17 -3.95 14.41 -16.31
C ASN A 17 -4.74 14.41 -17.62
N SER A 18 -4.19 15.03 -18.67
CA SER A 18 -4.81 15.10 -20.00
C SER A 18 -5.01 13.74 -20.67
N GLU A 19 -4.37 12.68 -20.17
CA GLU A 19 -4.48 11.30 -20.66
C GLU A 19 -5.54 10.50 -19.89
N GLY A 20 -6.19 11.10 -18.89
CA GLY A 20 -7.19 10.46 -18.04
C GLY A 20 -6.60 9.62 -16.90
N GLU A 21 -5.30 9.75 -16.64
CA GLU A 21 -4.63 9.06 -15.55
C GLU A 21 -4.80 9.84 -14.24
N VAL A 22 -5.06 9.12 -13.15
CA VAL A 22 -5.19 9.73 -11.83
C VAL A 22 -3.81 9.95 -11.22
N MET A 23 -3.58 11.16 -10.74
CA MET A 23 -2.36 11.58 -10.04
C MET A 23 -2.70 11.98 -8.61
N ALA A 24 -1.86 11.61 -7.66
CA ALA A 24 -1.93 12.06 -6.27
C ALA A 24 -0.78 13.03 -5.98
N LEU A 25 -1.12 14.23 -5.52
CA LEU A 25 -0.17 15.20 -5.00
C LEU A 25 -0.15 15.07 -3.48
N ILE A 26 1.00 14.75 -2.90
CA ILE A 26 1.16 14.51 -1.46
C ILE A 26 2.35 15.30 -0.94
N PHE A 27 2.43 15.53 0.38
CA PHE A 27 3.65 16.13 0.95
C PHE A 27 4.80 15.13 0.96
N ALA A 28 5.98 15.62 0.58
CA ALA A 28 7.20 14.84 0.61
C ALA A 28 7.61 14.51 2.04
N ASP A 29 8.04 13.28 2.23
CA ASP A 29 8.71 12.84 3.45
C ASP A 29 10.23 13.01 3.31
N ASP A 30 10.96 12.87 4.41
CA ASP A 30 12.42 12.97 4.45
C ASP A 30 13.10 11.83 3.68
N THR A 31 12.40 10.72 3.45
CA THR A 31 12.92 9.53 2.76
C THR A 31 12.32 9.36 1.37
N ALA A 32 13.16 8.99 0.40
CA ALA A 32 12.73 8.64 -0.94
C ALA A 32 11.81 7.41 -0.94
N PRO A 33 10.80 7.36 -1.83
CA PRO A 33 9.92 6.22 -2.01
C PRO A 33 10.70 4.99 -2.53
N GLN A 34 10.31 3.79 -2.08
CA GLN A 34 10.94 2.52 -2.46
C GLN A 34 9.87 1.44 -2.65
N ASN A 35 9.78 0.90 -3.88
CA ASN A 35 8.78 -0.11 -4.25
C ASN A 35 7.35 0.29 -3.88
N ALA A 36 6.98 1.51 -4.26
CA ALA A 36 5.70 2.09 -3.89
C ALA A 36 4.53 1.26 -4.43
N THR A 37 3.52 1.10 -3.59
CA THR A 37 2.29 0.37 -3.91
C THR A 37 1.07 1.08 -3.35
N PHE A 38 -0.09 0.92 -3.98
CA PHE A 38 -1.33 1.45 -3.44
C PHE A 38 -2.43 0.39 -3.39
N TYR A 39 -3.32 0.52 -2.42
CA TYR A 39 -4.53 -0.28 -2.29
C TYR A 39 -5.75 0.65 -2.24
N LEU A 40 -6.83 0.29 -2.93
CA LEU A 40 -8.09 1.03 -2.90
C LEU A 40 -9.06 0.31 -1.96
N ASN A 41 -9.42 0.96 -0.86
CA ASN A 41 -10.50 0.51 0.01
C ASN A 41 -11.80 1.22 -0.39
N GLU A 42 -12.64 0.52 -1.16
CA GLU A 42 -13.90 1.07 -1.68
C GLU A 42 -14.92 1.36 -0.57
N LYS A 43 -14.89 0.58 0.52
CA LYS A 43 -15.83 0.72 1.64
C LYS A 43 -15.57 1.99 2.42
N GLU A 44 -14.29 2.27 2.71
CA GLU A 44 -13.85 3.46 3.41
C GLU A 44 -13.65 4.66 2.46
N LYS A 45 -13.80 4.45 1.15
CA LYS A 45 -13.57 5.46 0.10
C LYS A 45 -12.19 6.11 0.26
N ARG A 46 -11.16 5.28 0.37
CA ARG A 46 -9.77 5.72 0.58
C ARG A 46 -8.74 4.93 -0.22
N ILE A 47 -7.60 5.55 -0.52
CA ILE A 47 -6.39 4.87 -0.98
C ILE A 47 -5.41 4.73 0.19
N GLU A 48 -4.84 3.54 0.33
CA GLU A 48 -3.69 3.29 1.20
C GLU A 48 -2.43 3.22 0.32
N LEU A 49 -1.61 4.27 0.36
CA LEU A 49 -0.37 4.37 -0.40
C LEU A 49 0.81 3.94 0.48
N THR A 50 1.38 2.78 0.21
CA THR A 50 2.67 2.38 0.80
C THR A 50 3.80 3.00 0.00
N ARG A 51 4.51 3.98 0.55
CA ARG A 51 5.66 4.66 -0.09
C ARG A 51 6.94 3.84 0.02
N ALA A 52 7.17 3.24 1.18
CA ALA A 52 8.32 2.41 1.52
C ALA A 52 7.93 1.45 2.66
N GLN A 53 8.85 0.58 3.10
CA GLN A 53 8.60 -0.32 4.22
C GLN A 53 8.22 0.48 5.48
N ASN A 54 7.03 0.23 6.02
CA ASN A 54 6.45 0.92 7.18
C ASN A 54 6.12 2.42 6.97
N ASN A 55 6.06 2.90 5.73
CA ASN A 55 5.65 4.26 5.39
C ASN A 55 4.36 4.21 4.56
N ILE A 56 3.23 4.50 5.21
CA ILE A 56 1.90 4.44 4.62
C ILE A 56 1.25 5.83 4.73
N VAL A 57 0.74 6.29 3.60
CA VAL A 57 -0.02 7.53 3.43
C VAL A 57 -1.46 7.16 3.12
N PHE A 58 -2.41 7.82 3.77
CA PHE A 58 -3.82 7.59 3.54
C PHE A 58 -4.45 8.75 2.78
N ILE A 59 -5.19 8.42 1.72
CA ILE A 59 -5.90 9.37 0.86
C ILE A 59 -7.39 9.15 1.05
N ASP A 60 -8.00 9.92 1.95
CA ASP A 60 -9.41 9.79 2.30
C ASP A 60 -10.31 10.70 1.46
N GLY A 61 -11.63 10.48 1.53
CA GLY A 61 -12.62 11.38 0.91
C GLY A 61 -12.75 11.22 -0.59
N LEU A 62 -12.46 10.03 -1.13
CA LEU A 62 -12.59 9.77 -2.56
C LEU A 62 -14.04 9.94 -3.03
N GLN A 63 -14.21 10.70 -4.10
CA GLN A 63 -15.50 10.82 -4.77
C GLN A 63 -15.86 9.51 -5.51
N PRO A 64 -17.15 9.18 -5.65
CA PRO A 64 -17.59 7.95 -6.31
C PRO A 64 -17.01 7.76 -7.73
N GLU A 65 -16.91 8.84 -8.50
CA GLU A 65 -16.32 8.84 -9.84
C GLU A 65 -14.82 8.51 -9.81
N SER A 66 -14.07 9.07 -8.86
CA SER A 66 -12.65 8.77 -8.67
C SER A 66 -12.43 7.30 -8.33
N ILE A 67 -13.28 6.73 -7.45
CA ILE A 67 -13.23 5.30 -7.10
C ILE A 67 -13.37 4.44 -8.35
N GLN A 68 -14.34 4.72 -9.22
CA GLN A 68 -14.55 3.96 -10.46
C GLN A 68 -13.34 4.01 -11.40
N LYS A 69 -12.63 5.15 -11.44
CA LYS A 69 -11.39 5.29 -12.21
C LYS A 69 -10.25 4.52 -11.57
N ILE A 70 -9.98 4.73 -10.28
CA ILE A 70 -8.90 4.06 -9.52
C ILE A 70 -9.04 2.53 -9.55
N LYS A 71 -10.26 2.01 -9.60
CA LYS A 71 -10.52 0.57 -9.78
C LYS A 71 -9.91 -0.01 -11.06
N LYS A 72 -9.83 0.78 -12.13
CA LYS A 72 -9.32 0.35 -13.44
C LYS A 72 -7.82 0.62 -13.62
N LEU A 73 -7.23 1.42 -12.72
CA LEU A 73 -5.81 1.74 -12.78
C LEU A 73 -4.94 0.54 -12.41
N THR A 74 -3.85 0.37 -13.16
CA THR A 74 -2.73 -0.49 -12.79
C THR A 74 -1.75 0.26 -11.90
N ASN A 75 -1.55 1.55 -12.17
CA ASN A 75 -0.61 2.41 -11.48
C ASN A 75 -1.30 3.71 -11.04
N LEU A 76 -0.88 4.23 -9.88
CA LEU A 76 -1.21 5.57 -9.41
C LEU A 76 0.06 6.40 -9.50
N TYR A 77 0.03 7.50 -10.25
CA TYR A 77 1.16 8.42 -10.27
C TYR A 77 1.12 9.30 -9.03
N VAL A 78 2.27 9.46 -8.39
CA VAL A 78 2.40 10.23 -7.16
C VAL A 78 3.47 11.29 -7.34
N CYS A 79 3.12 12.52 -7.01
CA CYS A 79 4.02 13.65 -6.92
C CYS A 79 4.13 14.05 -5.46
N GLU A 80 5.36 14.06 -4.94
CA GLU A 80 5.64 14.52 -3.59
C GLU A 80 6.18 15.93 -3.62
N ILE A 81 5.52 16.84 -2.92
CA ILE A 81 5.91 18.24 -2.84
C ILE A 81 6.56 18.57 -1.50
N LYS A 82 7.70 19.23 -1.58
CA LYS A 82 8.35 19.83 -0.42
C LYS A 82 7.66 21.15 -0.12
N TYR A 83 7.01 21.20 1.05
CA TYR A 83 6.35 22.42 1.50
C TYR A 83 7.36 23.55 1.69
N ASN A 84 7.16 24.65 0.97
CA ASN A 84 7.93 25.86 1.19
C ASN A 84 7.34 26.66 2.35
N LYS A 85 8.20 27.06 3.30
CA LYS A 85 7.78 27.88 4.45
C LYS A 85 7.58 29.34 4.07
N ASP A 86 8.23 29.76 2.99
CA ASP A 86 8.00 31.06 2.39
C ASP A 86 6.73 30.98 1.54
N LYS A 87 5.75 31.84 1.85
CA LYS A 87 4.45 31.85 1.19
C LYS A 87 4.51 32.45 -0.21
N ASP A 88 5.55 33.21 -0.49
CA ASP A 88 5.77 33.86 -1.78
C ASP A 88 6.59 32.98 -2.74
N ALA A 89 7.01 31.80 -2.29
CA ALA A 89 7.76 30.84 -3.08
C ALA A 89 6.93 29.59 -3.40
N GLU A 90 7.12 29.04 -4.60
CA GLU A 90 6.42 27.84 -5.05
C GLU A 90 6.88 26.60 -4.26
N ASN A 91 5.96 25.63 -4.11
CA ASN A 91 6.31 24.31 -3.61
C ASN A 91 7.11 23.56 -4.68
N GLU A 92 8.15 22.86 -4.27
CA GLU A 92 9.01 22.11 -5.18
C GLU A 92 8.59 20.64 -5.24
N ILE A 93 8.54 20.06 -6.45
CA ILE A 93 8.36 18.62 -6.62
C ILE A 93 9.67 17.93 -6.25
N GLN A 94 9.64 17.14 -5.17
CA GLN A 94 10.80 16.41 -4.65
C GLN A 94 10.90 15.01 -5.25
N TYR A 95 9.79 14.29 -5.38
CA TYR A 95 9.74 12.95 -5.96
C TYR A 95 8.56 12.79 -6.90
N VAL A 96 8.77 12.05 -7.99
CA VAL A 96 7.70 11.60 -8.91
C VAL A 96 7.89 10.12 -9.16
N TYR A 97 6.85 9.33 -8.94
CA TYR A 97 6.92 7.88 -9.12
C TYR A 97 5.54 7.27 -9.40
N ALA A 98 5.55 6.08 -9.98
CA ALA A 98 4.35 5.25 -10.12
C ALA A 98 4.27 4.27 -8.94
N ALA A 99 3.15 4.27 -8.24
CA ALA A 99 2.81 3.25 -7.26
C ALA A 99 2.02 2.14 -7.95
N ASN A 100 2.47 0.90 -7.80
CA ASN A 100 1.78 -0.25 -8.39
C ASN A 100 0.55 -0.61 -7.55
N LYS A 101 -0.54 -0.98 -8.22
CA LYS A 101 -1.72 -1.47 -7.52
C LYS A 101 -1.41 -2.80 -6.84
N LYS A 102 -1.60 -2.85 -5.52
CA LYS A 102 -1.70 -4.11 -4.80
C LYS A 102 -3.05 -4.73 -5.15
N GLU A 103 -3.00 -5.98 -5.59
CA GLU A 103 -4.19 -6.81 -5.53
C GLU A 103 -4.69 -6.84 -4.07
N PRO A 104 -6.01 -6.83 -3.85
CA PRO A 104 -6.53 -7.08 -2.52
C PRO A 104 -5.87 -8.37 -2.02
N VAL A 105 -5.01 -8.24 -0.99
CA VAL A 105 -4.65 -9.40 -0.19
C VAL A 105 -6.00 -9.91 0.27
N ALA A 106 -6.41 -11.08 -0.24
CA ALA A 106 -7.65 -11.70 0.22
C ALA A 106 -7.63 -11.58 1.74
N GLU A 107 -8.59 -10.85 2.32
CA GLU A 107 -8.86 -10.90 3.75
C GLU A 107 -8.66 -12.35 4.13
N ASP A 108 -7.71 -12.57 5.04
CA ASP A 108 -7.32 -13.86 5.58
C ASP A 108 -8.52 -14.78 5.49
N LYS A 109 -8.57 -15.63 4.44
CA LYS A 109 -9.66 -16.60 4.30
C LYS A 109 -9.62 -17.26 5.66
N PRO A 110 -10.71 -17.21 6.47
CA PRO A 110 -10.66 -17.77 7.81
C PRO A 110 -10.04 -19.14 7.63
N THR A 111 -8.85 -19.31 8.19
CA THR A 111 -8.08 -20.53 8.02
C THR A 111 -9.10 -21.61 8.37
N PRO A 112 -9.43 -22.55 7.46
CA PRO A 112 -10.46 -23.53 7.78
C PRO A 112 -10.03 -24.15 9.13
N PRO A 113 -10.92 -24.13 10.14
CA PRO A 113 -10.55 -24.58 11.48
C PRO A 113 -9.97 -25.97 11.31
N ALA A 114 -8.71 -26.17 11.73
CA ALA A 114 -7.88 -27.35 11.47
C ALA A 114 -8.70 -28.63 11.18
N GLN A 115 -9.06 -28.85 9.92
CA GLN A 115 -9.91 -29.98 9.56
C GLN A 115 -9.02 -31.17 9.23
N ASN A 116 -8.95 -32.07 10.21
CA ASN A 116 -8.60 -33.48 10.11
C ASN A 116 -7.44 -33.83 9.16
N ILE A 117 -6.25 -33.88 9.74
CA ILE A 117 -5.18 -34.79 9.28
C ILE A 117 -5.80 -36.18 9.09
N THR A 118 -6.05 -36.55 7.84
CA THR A 118 -6.51 -37.89 7.47
C THR A 118 -5.54 -38.93 8.04
N ASP A 119 -6.05 -40.10 8.44
CA ASP A 119 -5.23 -41.18 9.03
C ASP A 119 -4.02 -41.57 8.18
N LYS A 120 -4.08 -41.30 6.86
CA LYS A 120 -2.98 -41.48 5.91
C LYS A 120 -1.79 -40.56 6.22
N ALA A 121 -2.03 -39.32 6.65
CA ALA A 121 -1.00 -38.36 7.05
C ALA A 121 -0.39 -38.69 8.43
N LYS A 122 -1.19 -39.20 9.38
CA LYS A 122 -0.67 -39.73 10.65
C LYS A 122 0.25 -40.93 10.45
N LYS A 123 -0.16 -41.91 9.61
CA LYS A 123 0.68 -43.08 9.27
C LYS A 123 1.99 -42.69 8.56
N ALA A 124 1.97 -41.66 7.72
CA ALA A 124 3.18 -41.17 7.06
C ALA A 124 4.18 -40.59 8.07
N ARG A 125 3.72 -39.84 9.07
CA ARG A 125 4.58 -39.28 10.13
C ARG A 125 5.17 -40.35 11.05
N GLU A 126 4.39 -41.37 11.44
CA GLU A 126 4.92 -42.47 12.28
C GLU A 126 6.02 -43.29 11.57
N LYS A 127 5.90 -43.50 10.25
CA LYS A 127 6.92 -44.22 9.48
C LYS A 127 8.24 -43.47 9.39
N ILE A 128 8.22 -42.14 9.45
CA ILE A 128 9.42 -41.30 9.40
C ILE A 128 10.10 -41.26 10.78
N LEU A 129 9.33 -41.20 11.88
CA LEU A 129 9.89 -41.15 13.24
C LEU A 129 10.48 -42.48 13.73
N LYS A 130 10.11 -43.61 13.14
CA LYS A 130 10.60 -44.95 13.53
C LYS A 130 11.80 -45.44 12.71
N LYS A 131 12.39 -44.62 11.84
CA LYS A 131 13.69 -44.98 11.26
C LYS A 131 14.78 -44.74 12.32
N PRO A 132 15.47 -45.78 12.82
CA PRO A 132 16.64 -45.55 13.66
C PRO A 132 17.69 -44.79 12.84
N ALA A 133 18.38 -43.87 13.52
CA ALA A 133 19.49 -43.13 12.94
C ALA A 133 20.52 -44.11 12.34
N PRO A 134 21.17 -43.79 11.21
CA PRO A 134 22.30 -44.58 10.74
C PRO A 134 23.35 -44.60 11.84
N GLN A 135 23.70 -45.80 12.32
CA GLN A 135 24.95 -45.99 13.06
C GLN A 135 26.10 -45.89 12.05
N GLU A 136 27.17 -45.23 12.50
CA GLU A 136 28.42 -44.82 11.83
C GLU A 136 28.80 -45.49 10.50
#